data_AF-A0A4Q4ZWY5-F1
#
_entry.id   AF-A0A4Q4ZWY5-F1
#
_cell.length_a   1.000
_cell.length_b   1.000
_cell.length_c   1.000
_cell.angle_alpha   90.00
_cell.angle_beta   90.00
_cell.angle_gamma   90.00
#
_symmetry.space_group_name_H-M   'P 1'
#
loop_
_entity.id
_entity.type
_entity.pdbx_description
1 polymer ?
#
loop_
_entity_poly.entity_id
_entity_poly.type
_entity_poly.pdbx_seq_one_letter_code
_entity_poly.pdbx_strand_id
1 'polypeptide(L)'
;MYGPIAQLIPSACKDLGWFTDYIPFDSEAGSVKVLGVGTVELPVHREPGRTSGPDAHGILRLTNVLHIPSAICNIIGSPILRDDDCLIGVGELPQSRCFIADSQGRKLAFFEKDRPLFIVKPSDPPVGPVVGPRKIQSEGSYMIHCFWPDSERRRFEEYRESLARQQQQRAGVERYSEAEKQWIKEHYGSEFRFLLQHCLSIYKEEDLDEGRDIVKALMKHDE
;
A
#
# COMPACT_ATOMS: atom_id res chain seq x y z
N MET A 1 -28.61 -5.13 -18.31
CA MET A 1 -27.87 -6.29 -18.84
C MET A 1 -26.53 -6.28 -18.11
N TYR A 2 -26.38 -7.10 -17.07
CA TYR A 2 -25.24 -7.03 -16.15
C TYR A 2 -23.94 -7.35 -16.90
N GLY A 3 -22.99 -6.41 -16.87
CA GLY A 3 -21.65 -6.61 -17.41
C GLY A 3 -20.92 -7.74 -16.68
N PRO A 4 -19.88 -8.32 -17.28
CA PRO A 4 -19.17 -9.44 -16.69
C PRO A 4 -18.60 -9.02 -15.34
N ILE A 5 -18.87 -9.85 -14.33
CA ILE A 5 -18.19 -9.86 -13.02
C ILE A 5 -16.73 -9.56 -13.28
N ALA A 6 -16.25 -8.42 -12.76
CA ALA A 6 -14.86 -8.01 -12.86
C ALA A 6 -14.01 -9.23 -12.50
N GLN A 7 -13.35 -9.81 -13.50
CA GLN A 7 -12.36 -10.84 -13.25
C GLN A 7 -11.39 -10.21 -12.27
N LEU A 8 -11.26 -10.79 -11.07
CA LEU A 8 -10.20 -10.45 -10.14
C LEU A 8 -8.89 -10.74 -10.86
N ILE A 9 -8.38 -9.77 -11.61
CA ILE A 9 -7.03 -9.79 -12.14
C ILE A 9 -6.17 -9.88 -10.87
N PRO A 10 -5.35 -10.93 -10.71
CA PRO A 10 -4.48 -11.03 -9.56
C PRO A 10 -3.61 -9.78 -9.51
N SER A 11 -3.88 -8.91 -8.53
CA SER A 11 -3.13 -7.68 -8.36
C SER A 11 -1.72 -8.10 -8.01
N ALA A 12 -0.78 -7.81 -8.91
CA ALA A 12 0.61 -8.06 -8.62
C ALA A 12 1.02 -7.06 -7.54
N CYS A 13 1.82 -7.47 -6.56
CA CYS A 13 2.24 -6.58 -5.48
C CYS A 13 3.24 -5.48 -5.91
N LYS A 14 3.13 -5.03 -7.16
CA LYS A 14 3.79 -3.90 -7.83
C LYS A 14 2.76 -2.92 -8.41
N ASP A 15 1.47 -3.20 -8.29
CA ASP A 15 0.41 -2.40 -8.89
C ASP A 15 0.06 -1.23 -7.96
N LEU A 16 -0.22 -0.07 -8.54
CA LEU A 16 -0.61 1.13 -7.78
C LEU A 16 -1.86 0.90 -6.93
N GLY A 17 -2.71 -0.08 -7.27
CA GLY A 17 -3.92 -0.41 -6.52
C GLY A 17 -3.68 -0.92 -5.09
N TRP A 18 -2.43 -1.27 -4.72
CA TRP A 18 -2.07 -1.60 -3.34
C TRP A 18 -1.91 -0.38 -2.44
N PHE A 19 -1.73 0.80 -3.03
CA PHE A 19 -1.53 2.03 -2.29
C PHE A 19 -2.87 2.63 -1.86
N THR A 20 -2.93 3.11 -0.62
CA THR A 20 -4.07 3.89 -0.10
C THR A 20 -3.91 5.38 -0.37
N ASP A 21 -2.66 5.82 -0.46
CA ASP A 21 -2.22 7.13 -0.94
C ASP A 21 -0.91 6.95 -1.72
N TYR A 22 -0.64 7.86 -2.65
CA TYR A 22 0.52 7.75 -3.52
C TYR A 22 0.94 9.11 -4.04
N ILE A 23 2.19 9.51 -3.76
CA ILE A 23 2.83 10.70 -4.31
C ILE A 23 3.77 10.26 -5.45
N PRO A 24 3.48 10.60 -6.72
CA PRO A 24 4.43 10.45 -7.81
C PRO A 24 5.70 11.24 -7.48
N PHE A 25 6.85 10.55 -7.52
CA PHE A 25 8.13 11.13 -7.15
C PHE A 25 9.25 10.37 -7.82
N ASP A 26 9.98 11.06 -8.70
CA ASP A 26 11.11 10.49 -9.43
C ASP A 26 12.35 10.45 -8.52
N SER A 27 12.77 9.22 -8.18
CA SER A 27 13.85 8.96 -7.23
C SER A 27 14.58 7.65 -7.55
N GLU A 28 15.60 7.33 -6.77
CA GLU A 28 16.44 6.16 -6.95
C GLU A 28 16.72 5.47 -5.61
N ALA A 29 16.65 4.13 -5.60
CA ALA A 29 17.04 3.32 -4.46
C ALA A 29 18.17 2.37 -4.88
N GLY A 30 19.42 2.78 -4.70
CA GLY A 30 20.57 2.09 -5.28
C GLY A 30 20.57 2.27 -6.79
N SER A 31 20.50 1.18 -7.56
CA SER A 31 20.49 1.22 -9.03
C SER A 31 19.09 1.08 -9.64
N VAL A 32 18.03 1.05 -8.83
CA VAL A 32 16.65 0.90 -9.30
C VAL A 32 15.86 2.19 -9.19
N LYS A 33 15.04 2.43 -10.22
CA LYS A 33 14.18 3.60 -10.31
C LYS A 33 12.96 3.49 -9.38
N VAL A 34 12.71 4.54 -8.60
CA VAL A 34 11.51 4.73 -7.80
C VAL A 34 10.57 5.66 -8.57
N LEU A 35 9.31 5.26 -8.70
CA LEU A 35 8.29 6.05 -9.43
C LEU A 35 7.43 6.91 -8.52
N GLY A 36 7.40 6.58 -7.22
CA GLY A 36 6.69 7.36 -6.23
C GLY A 36 6.71 6.66 -4.88
N VAL A 37 6.06 7.30 -3.92
CA VAL A 37 6.07 6.91 -2.51
C VAL A 37 4.67 7.02 -1.96
N GLY A 38 4.23 6.07 -1.15
CA GLY A 38 2.91 6.12 -0.55
C GLY A 38 2.73 5.21 0.64
N THR A 39 1.48 4.97 1.00
CA THR A 39 1.09 4.05 2.07
C THR A 39 0.46 2.79 1.51
N VAL A 40 0.83 1.64 2.08
CA VAL A 40 0.22 0.34 1.77
C VAL A 40 -0.37 -0.23 3.05
N GLU A 41 -1.60 -0.72 2.97
CA GLU A 41 -2.26 -1.44 4.05
C GLU A 41 -2.36 -2.92 3.67
N LEU A 42 -1.57 -3.76 4.34
CA LEU A 42 -1.46 -5.18 4.02
C LEU A 42 -2.27 -6.03 5.00
N PRO A 43 -3.32 -6.75 4.56
CA PRO A 43 -3.98 -7.74 5.39
C PRO A 43 -3.03 -8.90 5.67
N VAL A 44 -2.73 -9.14 6.95
CA VAL A 44 -1.76 -10.13 7.41
C VAL A 44 -2.36 -11.02 8.49
N HIS A 45 -1.82 -12.24 8.63
CA HIS A 45 -2.09 -13.03 9.83
C HIS A 45 -1.27 -12.50 11.01
N ARG A 46 -1.93 -12.38 12.17
CA ARG A 46 -1.27 -11.98 13.42
C ARG A 46 -0.62 -13.15 14.13
N GLU A 47 -1.23 -14.33 14.04
CA GLU A 47 -0.79 -15.52 14.77
C GLU A 47 -0.74 -16.76 13.87
N PRO A 48 0.34 -17.58 13.95
CA PRO A 48 0.39 -18.87 13.27
C PRO A 48 -0.72 -19.80 13.75
N GLY A 49 -1.33 -20.55 12.82
CA GLY A 49 -2.33 -21.57 13.12
C GLY A 49 -3.73 -21.03 13.50
N ARG A 50 -3.87 -19.71 13.68
CA ARG A 50 -5.16 -19.07 13.94
C ARG A 50 -5.75 -18.50 12.65
N THR A 51 -6.79 -19.14 12.15
CA THR A 51 -7.45 -18.78 10.88
C THR A 51 -8.82 -18.15 11.06
N SER A 52 -9.32 -18.03 12.30
CA SER A 52 -10.64 -17.49 12.60
C SER A 52 -10.67 -16.75 13.94
N GLY A 53 -11.56 -15.76 14.04
CA GLY A 53 -11.74 -14.91 15.24
C GLY A 53 -11.19 -13.49 15.04
N PRO A 54 -11.55 -12.55 15.94
CA PRO A 54 -11.26 -11.11 15.78
C PRO A 54 -9.76 -10.79 15.73
N ASP A 55 -8.91 -11.64 16.30
CA ASP A 55 -7.46 -11.44 16.36
C ASP A 55 -6.67 -12.33 15.39
N ALA A 56 -7.33 -13.11 14.54
CA ALA A 56 -6.63 -13.97 13.56
C ALA A 56 -5.90 -13.15 12.49
N HIS A 57 -6.49 -12.00 12.13
CA HIS A 57 -6.04 -11.14 11.06
C HIS A 57 -5.83 -9.71 11.56
N GLY A 58 -4.96 -8.97 10.88
CA GLY A 58 -4.73 -7.56 11.12
C GLY A 58 -4.36 -6.83 9.84
N ILE A 59 -4.28 -5.50 9.93
CA ILE A 59 -3.74 -4.65 8.88
C ILE A 59 -2.35 -4.20 9.31
N LEU A 60 -1.35 -4.55 8.53
CA LEU A 60 0.00 -3.99 8.63
C LEU A 60 0.06 -2.76 7.73
N ARG A 61 -0.03 -1.57 8.33
CA ARG A 61 0.08 -0.30 7.63
C ARG A 61 1.56 0.09 7.50
N LEU A 62 2.03 0.20 6.27
CA LEU A 62 3.39 0.58 5.91
C LEU A 62 3.35 1.96 5.26
N THR A 63 4.04 2.94 5.85
CA THR A 63 4.13 4.30 5.32
C THR A 63 5.48 4.53 4.63
N ASN A 64 5.54 5.50 3.71
CA ASN A 64 6.75 5.79 2.93
C ASN A 64 7.25 4.59 2.09
N VAL A 65 6.33 3.79 1.58
CA VAL A 65 6.62 2.63 0.72
C VAL A 65 7.04 3.11 -0.65
N LEU A 66 8.21 2.67 -1.11
CA LEU A 66 8.72 2.99 -2.45
C LEU A 66 8.04 2.12 -3.50
N HIS A 67 7.52 2.76 -4.55
CA HIS A 67 6.98 2.06 -5.71
C HIS A 67 8.07 1.80 -6.75
N ILE A 68 8.52 0.54 -6.82
CA ILE A 68 9.60 0.07 -7.71
C ILE A 68 9.06 -1.14 -8.51
N PRO A 69 8.35 -0.93 -9.64
CA PRO A 69 7.76 -2.04 -10.40
C PRO A 69 8.76 -3.05 -10.96
N SER A 70 10.01 -2.63 -11.14
CA SER A 70 11.11 -3.47 -11.61
C SER A 70 11.68 -4.39 -10.52
N ALA A 71 11.33 -4.18 -9.26
CA ALA A 71 11.80 -5.02 -8.16
C ALA A 71 11.27 -6.45 -8.30
N ILE A 72 12.13 -7.42 -7.95
CA ILE A 72 11.77 -8.84 -8.02
C ILE A 72 10.84 -9.28 -6.89
N CYS A 73 10.80 -8.54 -5.78
CA CYS A 73 9.94 -8.77 -4.63
C CYS A 73 9.75 -7.48 -3.83
N ASN A 74 8.77 -7.48 -2.93
CA ASN A 74 8.62 -6.41 -1.95
C ASN A 74 9.61 -6.59 -0.80
N ILE A 75 10.11 -5.46 -0.29
CA ILE A 75 11.10 -5.41 0.78
C ILE A 75 10.55 -4.47 1.85
N ILE A 76 10.45 -4.97 3.08
CA ILE A 76 10.21 -4.12 4.24
C ILE A 76 11.59 -3.71 4.77
N GLY A 77 11.96 -2.44 4.55
CA GLY A 77 13.26 -1.90 4.94
C GLY A 77 13.38 -1.64 6.44
N SER A 78 14.61 -1.39 6.90
CA SER A 78 14.89 -0.86 8.24
C SER A 78 15.15 0.66 8.17
N PRO A 79 14.71 1.45 9.16
CA PRO A 79 13.78 1.05 10.22
C PRO A 79 12.39 0.75 9.63
N ILE A 80 11.71 -0.27 10.18
CA ILE A 80 10.42 -0.77 9.64
C ILE A 80 9.34 0.33 9.69
N LEU A 81 9.43 1.24 10.66
CA LEU A 81 8.66 2.46 10.77
C LEU A 81 9.57 3.57 11.30
N ARG A 82 9.37 4.81 10.83
CA ARG A 82 10.07 5.99 11.38
C ARG A 82 9.63 6.32 12.81
N ASP A 83 8.47 5.81 13.24
CA ASP A 83 7.84 6.20 14.51
C ASP A 83 8.35 5.43 15.75
N ASP A 84 9.48 4.72 15.67
CA ASP A 84 10.03 3.89 16.78
C ASP A 84 9.06 2.86 17.40
N ASP A 85 7.88 2.71 16.78
CA ASP A 85 6.73 2.03 17.34
C ASP A 85 6.68 0.56 16.94
N CYS A 86 7.68 0.01 16.27
CA CYS A 86 7.68 -1.41 15.90
C CYS A 86 9.02 -2.09 16.14
N LEU A 87 8.97 -3.23 16.82
CA LEU A 87 10.11 -4.08 17.13
C LEU A 87 9.99 -5.41 16.41
N ILE A 88 11.12 -5.92 15.91
CA ILE A 88 11.24 -7.32 15.54
C ILE A 88 11.44 -8.10 16.83
N GLY A 89 10.38 -8.77 17.29
CA GLY A 89 10.46 -9.67 18.43
C GLY A 89 10.86 -11.07 17.99
N VAL A 90 11.80 -11.67 18.72
CA VAL A 90 12.08 -13.11 18.65
C VAL A 90 11.22 -13.78 19.71
N GLY A 91 10.42 -14.76 19.32
CA GLY A 91 9.59 -15.54 20.24
C GLY A 91 9.63 -17.00 19.88
N GLU A 92 9.71 -17.88 20.87
CA GLU A 92 9.67 -19.32 20.67
C GLU A 92 8.22 -19.78 20.50
N LEU A 93 7.68 -19.66 19.28
CA LEU A 93 6.45 -20.36 18.89
C LEU A 93 6.81 -21.53 17.96
N PRO A 94 6.15 -22.70 18.07
CA PRO A 94 6.49 -23.89 17.26
C PRO A 94 6.44 -23.65 15.73
N GLN A 95 5.69 -22.63 15.30
CA GLN A 95 5.32 -22.32 13.92
C GLN A 95 5.79 -20.95 13.42
N SER A 96 6.51 -20.17 14.22
CA SER A 96 7.13 -18.90 13.81
C SER A 96 8.33 -18.58 14.69
N ARG A 97 9.42 -18.08 14.10
CA ARG A 97 10.63 -17.67 14.83
C ARG A 97 10.64 -16.18 15.20
N CYS A 98 9.90 -15.35 14.46
CA CYS A 98 9.93 -13.89 14.61
C CYS A 98 8.56 -13.26 14.30
N PHE A 99 8.28 -12.12 14.93
CA PHE A 99 7.08 -11.32 14.69
C PHE A 99 7.41 -9.83 14.61
N ILE A 100 6.54 -9.08 13.96
CA ILE A 100 6.50 -7.62 14.01
C ILE A 100 5.49 -7.28 15.10
N ALA A 101 5.91 -6.53 16.13
CA ALA A 101 5.02 -6.03 17.17
C ALA A 101 5.07 -4.51 17.25
N ASP A 102 3.99 -3.91 17.72
CA ASP A 102 3.97 -2.48 18.03
C ASP A 102 4.73 -2.15 19.33
N SER A 103 4.82 -0.85 19.68
CA SER A 103 5.48 -0.36 20.89
C SER A 103 4.83 -0.84 22.19
N GLN A 104 3.57 -1.28 22.13
CA GLN A 104 2.85 -1.89 23.24
C GLN A 104 3.06 -3.40 23.31
N GLY A 105 3.87 -3.97 22.42
CA GLY A 105 4.15 -5.40 22.33
C GLY A 105 3.04 -6.22 21.66
N ARG A 106 2.03 -5.59 21.06
CA ARG A 106 0.97 -6.30 20.34
C ARG A 106 1.50 -6.79 19.00
N LYS A 107 1.31 -8.06 18.70
CA LYS A 107 1.75 -8.68 17.44
C LYS A 107 0.93 -8.15 16.27
N LEU A 108 1.60 -7.55 15.29
CA LEU A 108 0.99 -7.04 14.07
C LEU A 108 1.07 -8.06 12.93
N ALA A 109 2.18 -8.79 12.83
CA ALA A 109 2.41 -9.79 11.79
C ALA A 109 3.43 -10.84 12.27
N PHE A 110 3.47 -12.00 11.62
CA PHE A 110 4.53 -13.00 11.84
C PHE A 110 5.27 -13.34 10.54
N PHE A 111 6.49 -13.85 10.69
CA PHE A 111 7.28 -14.37 9.58
C PHE A 111 7.11 -15.89 9.44
N GLU A 112 6.87 -16.38 8.22
CA GLU A 112 6.73 -17.81 7.94
C GLU A 112 7.97 -18.60 8.41
N LYS A 113 7.74 -19.78 9.02
CA LYS A 113 8.81 -20.68 9.46
C LYS A 113 9.47 -21.39 8.26
N ASP A 114 10.72 -21.80 8.44
CA ASP A 114 11.49 -22.63 7.49
C ASP A 114 11.61 -21.98 6.10
N ARG A 115 11.75 -20.65 6.09
CA ARG A 115 12.00 -19.85 4.89
C ARG A 115 13.43 -19.30 4.86
N PRO A 116 14.02 -19.10 3.67
CA PRO A 116 15.36 -18.54 3.53
C PRO A 116 15.45 -17.05 3.92
N LEU A 117 14.31 -16.35 3.96
CA LEU A 117 14.19 -14.94 4.33
C LEU A 117 13.01 -14.73 5.30
N PHE A 118 13.01 -13.60 6.01
CA PHE A 118 11.88 -13.14 6.83
C PHE A 118 10.70 -12.72 5.93
N ILE A 119 9.82 -13.67 5.61
CA ILE A 119 8.65 -13.45 4.75
C ILE A 119 7.40 -13.30 5.61
N VAL A 120 6.80 -12.11 5.59
CA VAL A 120 5.50 -11.86 6.22
C VAL A 120 4.43 -12.69 5.51
N LYS A 121 3.51 -13.31 6.27
CA LYS A 121 2.38 -14.06 5.73
C LYS A 121 1.15 -13.13 5.55
N PRO A 122 0.77 -12.78 4.31
CA PRO A 122 -0.51 -12.11 4.07
C PRO A 122 -1.67 -13.04 4.48
N SER A 123 -2.80 -12.45 4.83
CA SER A 123 -4.06 -13.19 4.98
C SER A 123 -4.42 -13.85 3.66
N ASP A 124 -4.91 -15.09 3.71
CA ASP A 124 -5.44 -15.75 2.52
C ASP A 124 -6.89 -15.25 2.25
N PRO A 125 -7.41 -15.39 1.01
CA PRO A 125 -8.82 -15.11 0.71
C PRO A 125 -9.77 -15.91 1.61
N PRO A 126 -10.94 -15.36 2.00
CA PRO A 126 -11.52 -14.09 1.53
C PRO A 126 -11.06 -12.85 2.29
N VAL A 127 -10.27 -12.99 3.36
CA VAL A 127 -9.87 -11.85 4.21
C VAL A 127 -8.76 -11.04 3.55
N GLY A 128 -7.77 -11.72 2.99
CA GLY A 128 -6.71 -11.09 2.24
C GLY A 128 -6.89 -11.20 0.73
N PRO A 129 -6.11 -10.41 -0.02
CA PRO A 129 -6.18 -10.38 -1.48
C PRO A 129 -5.64 -11.66 -2.11
N VAL A 130 -6.10 -11.95 -3.33
CA VAL A 130 -5.47 -12.97 -4.17
C VAL A 130 -4.14 -12.43 -4.66
N VAL A 131 -3.04 -13.00 -4.16
CA VAL A 131 -1.68 -12.63 -4.57
C VAL A 131 -1.21 -13.47 -5.75
N GLY A 132 -0.35 -12.88 -6.58
CA GLY A 132 0.33 -13.60 -7.65
C GLY A 132 1.26 -14.72 -7.15
N PRO A 133 1.81 -15.53 -8.07
CA PRO A 133 2.72 -16.61 -7.70
C PRO A 133 3.98 -16.10 -6.99
N ARG A 134 4.52 -16.90 -6.07
CA ARG A 134 5.72 -16.57 -5.30
C ARG A 134 6.95 -16.60 -6.20
N LYS A 135 7.73 -15.51 -6.19
CA LYS A 135 9.00 -15.41 -6.93
C LYS A 135 10.21 -15.93 -6.15
N ILE A 136 10.17 -15.87 -4.82
CA ILE A 136 11.25 -16.37 -3.94
C ILE A 136 10.97 -17.84 -3.64
N GLN A 137 11.86 -18.72 -4.09
CA GLN A 137 11.81 -20.17 -3.87
C GLN A 137 12.45 -20.56 -2.53
N SER A 138 12.00 -21.66 -1.92
CA SER A 138 12.46 -22.13 -0.60
C SER A 138 13.92 -22.58 -0.56
N GLU A 139 14.43 -23.17 -1.65
CA GLU A 139 15.79 -23.73 -1.74
C GLU A 139 16.82 -22.72 -2.30
N GLY A 140 16.40 -21.49 -2.60
CA GLY A 140 17.27 -20.50 -3.24
C GLY A 140 18.15 -19.75 -2.24
N SER A 141 19.39 -19.42 -2.66
CA SER A 141 20.24 -18.46 -1.97
C SER A 141 20.08 -17.08 -2.62
N TYR A 142 19.65 -16.08 -1.85
CA TYR A 142 19.38 -14.74 -2.36
C TYR A 142 20.20 -13.69 -1.62
N MET A 143 20.77 -12.75 -2.38
CA MET A 143 21.35 -11.52 -1.84
C MET A 143 20.51 -10.36 -2.37
N ILE A 144 19.56 -9.90 -1.55
CA ILE A 144 18.65 -8.81 -1.90
C ILE A 144 19.06 -7.59 -1.10
N HIS A 145 19.51 -6.55 -1.80
CA HIS A 145 19.89 -5.28 -1.20
C HIS A 145 19.14 -4.15 -1.88
N CYS A 146 18.48 -3.32 -1.08
CA CYS A 146 17.83 -2.09 -1.54
C CYS A 146 18.11 -1.03 -0.48
N PHE A 147 18.64 0.11 -0.92
CA PHE A 147 18.97 1.22 -0.06
C PHE A 147 18.45 2.50 -0.67
N TRP A 148 17.61 3.23 0.07
CA TRP A 148 17.13 4.54 -0.32
C TRP A 148 18.00 5.62 0.34
N PRO A 149 18.82 6.36 -0.42
CA PRO A 149 19.78 7.31 0.15
C PRO A 149 19.12 8.43 0.95
N ASP A 150 19.82 8.91 1.98
CA ASP A 150 19.33 10.03 2.81
C ASP A 150 19.09 11.30 2.00
N SER A 151 19.86 11.53 0.93
CA SER A 151 19.65 12.65 0.00
C SER A 151 18.28 12.56 -0.67
N GLU A 152 17.89 11.37 -1.13
CA GLU A 152 16.60 11.14 -1.77
C GLU A 152 15.45 11.22 -0.76
N ARG A 153 15.65 10.71 0.46
CA ARG A 153 14.70 10.86 1.57
C ARG A 153 14.43 12.32 1.91
N ARG A 154 15.48 13.16 1.93
CA ARG A 154 15.35 14.62 2.16
C ARG A 154 14.61 15.31 1.02
N ARG A 155 14.98 15.02 -0.23
CA ARG A 155 14.28 15.55 -1.41
C ARG A 155 12.78 15.21 -1.37
N PHE A 156 12.44 13.98 -0.98
CA PHE A 156 11.05 13.57 -0.85
C PHE A 156 10.31 14.31 0.26
N GLU A 157 10.95 14.50 1.42
CA GLU A 157 10.36 15.24 2.55
C GLU A 157 10.04 16.70 2.13
N GLU A 158 11.01 17.39 1.54
CA GLU A 158 10.84 18.76 1.04
C GLU A 158 9.73 18.85 -0.02
N TYR A 159 9.69 17.87 -0.93
CA TYR A 159 8.65 17.79 -1.96
C TYR A 159 7.27 17.55 -1.35
N ARG A 160 7.14 16.61 -0.42
CA ARG A 160 5.88 16.31 0.29
C ARG A 160 5.37 17.52 1.05
N GLU A 161 6.23 18.24 1.76
CA GLU A 161 5.85 19.48 2.44
C GLU A 161 5.39 20.56 1.45
N SER A 162 6.06 20.68 0.29
CA SER A 162 5.67 21.64 -0.74
C SER A 162 4.27 21.35 -1.28
N LEU A 163 3.93 20.07 -1.50
CA LEU A 163 2.60 19.63 -1.91
C LEU A 163 1.56 19.93 -0.82
N ALA A 164 1.87 19.66 0.44
CA ALA A 164 0.97 19.97 1.55
C ALA A 164 0.66 21.47 1.64
N ARG A 165 1.68 22.34 1.48
CA ARG A 165 1.50 23.79 1.42
C ARG A 165 0.62 24.23 0.25
N GLN A 166 0.83 23.65 -0.94
CA GLN A 166 -0.01 23.93 -2.11
C GLN A 166 -1.45 23.49 -1.90
N GLN A 167 -1.69 22.31 -1.33
CA GLN A 167 -3.04 21.83 -1.02
C GLN A 167 -3.74 22.73 0.00
N GLN A 168 -3.05 23.17 1.04
CA GLN A 168 -3.62 24.06 2.06
C GLN A 168 -4.00 25.43 1.47
N GLN A 169 -3.21 25.97 0.54
CA GLN A 169 -3.55 27.20 -0.19
C GLN A 169 -4.77 27.00 -1.11
N ARG A 170 -4.98 25.77 -1.61
CA ARG A 170 -6.09 25.41 -2.52
C ARG A 170 -7.39 25.03 -1.80
N ALA A 171 -7.37 24.76 -0.50
CA ALA A 171 -8.51 24.30 0.29
C ALA A 171 -9.72 25.26 0.31
N GLY A 172 -9.62 26.45 -0.29
CA GLY A 172 -10.74 27.39 -0.48
C GLY A 172 -11.66 27.08 -1.67
N VAL A 173 -11.34 26.10 -2.53
CA VAL A 173 -12.18 25.70 -3.67
C VAL A 173 -12.66 24.27 -3.45
N GLU A 174 -13.88 24.12 -2.93
CA GLU A 174 -14.52 22.81 -2.77
C GLU A 174 -14.87 22.24 -4.16
N ARG A 175 -14.04 21.31 -4.63
CA ARG A 175 -14.10 20.77 -6.00
C ARG A 175 -15.24 19.77 -6.19
N TYR A 176 -15.46 18.92 -5.20
CA TYR A 176 -16.61 18.01 -5.12
C TYR A 176 -17.62 18.54 -4.10
N SER A 177 -18.90 18.51 -4.46
CA SER A 177 -20.00 18.62 -3.51
C SER A 177 -19.99 17.43 -2.53
N GLU A 178 -20.63 17.60 -1.37
CA GLU A 178 -20.74 16.52 -0.37
C GLU A 178 -21.39 15.25 -0.94
N ALA A 179 -22.37 15.38 -1.85
CA ALA A 179 -23.00 14.26 -2.53
C ALA A 179 -22.01 13.51 -3.44
N GLU A 180 -21.21 14.24 -4.22
CA GLU A 180 -20.16 13.64 -5.06
C GLU A 180 -19.10 12.93 -4.19
N LYS A 181 -18.65 13.55 -3.08
CA LYS A 181 -17.68 12.93 -2.16
C LYS A 181 -18.21 11.63 -1.55
N GLN A 182 -19.45 11.63 -1.08
CA GLN A 182 -20.07 10.45 -0.50
C GLN A 182 -20.23 9.34 -1.54
N TRP A 183 -20.67 9.68 -2.76
CA TRP A 183 -20.79 8.72 -3.86
C TRP A 183 -19.43 8.09 -4.23
N ILE A 184 -18.37 8.90 -4.35
CA ILE A 184 -17.00 8.40 -4.60
C ILE A 184 -16.56 7.44 -3.50
N LYS A 185 -16.80 7.81 -2.23
CA LYS A 185 -16.43 6.98 -1.07
C LYS A 185 -17.16 5.64 -1.08
N GLU A 186 -18.43 5.62 -1.44
CA GLU A 186 -19.24 4.39 -1.49
C GLU A 186 -18.80 3.46 -2.63
N HIS A 187 -18.49 4.00 -3.81
CA HIS A 187 -18.20 3.21 -5.01
C HIS A 187 -16.73 2.84 -5.18
N TYR A 188 -15.81 3.72 -4.73
CA TYR A 188 -14.36 3.58 -4.96
C TYR A 188 -13.54 3.57 -3.65
N GLY A 189 -14.15 3.92 -2.52
CA GLY A 189 -13.49 3.99 -1.21
C GLY A 189 -12.70 5.27 -0.95
N SER A 190 -12.05 5.83 -1.97
CA SER A 190 -11.37 7.13 -1.88
C SER A 190 -11.26 7.82 -3.24
N GLU A 191 -11.10 9.14 -3.24
CA GLU A 191 -10.83 9.94 -4.46
C GLU A 191 -9.57 9.45 -5.18
N PHE A 192 -8.51 9.12 -4.45
CA PHE A 192 -7.30 8.55 -5.03
C PHE A 192 -7.58 7.27 -5.82
N ARG A 193 -8.37 6.34 -5.27
CA ARG A 193 -8.72 5.09 -5.94
C ARG A 193 -9.60 5.32 -7.16
N PHE A 194 -10.56 6.24 -7.05
CA PHE A 194 -11.39 6.66 -8.16
C PHE A 194 -10.53 7.19 -9.32
N LEU A 195 -9.70 8.21 -9.07
CA LEU A 195 -8.85 8.80 -10.10
C LEU A 195 -7.89 7.76 -10.68
N LEU A 196 -7.27 6.93 -9.84
CA LEU A 196 -6.37 5.86 -10.30
C LEU A 196 -7.07 4.88 -11.25
N GLN A 197 -8.29 4.46 -10.93
CA GLN A 197 -9.07 3.53 -11.77
C GLN A 197 -9.44 4.14 -13.12
N HIS A 198 -9.51 5.47 -13.20
CA HIS A 198 -9.71 6.23 -14.43
C HIS A 198 -8.40 6.73 -15.07
N CYS A 199 -7.23 6.28 -14.58
CA CYS A 199 -5.91 6.71 -15.04
C CYS A 199 -5.62 8.23 -14.90
N LEU A 200 -6.27 8.85 -13.92
CA LEU A 200 -6.16 10.26 -13.56
C LEU A 200 -5.25 10.46 -12.34
N SER A 201 -4.59 11.62 -12.27
CA SER A 201 -3.67 12.01 -11.20
C SER A 201 -4.30 13.04 -10.25
N ILE A 202 -4.29 12.74 -8.95
CA ILE A 202 -4.70 13.70 -7.89
C ILE A 202 -3.77 14.93 -7.79
N TYR A 203 -2.65 14.95 -8.52
CA TYR A 203 -1.69 16.06 -8.51
C TYR A 203 -1.80 16.99 -9.72
N LYS A 204 -2.65 16.67 -10.70
CA LYS A 204 -2.89 17.49 -11.89
C LYS A 204 -4.28 18.09 -11.83
N GLU A 205 -4.39 19.40 -12.00
CA GLU A 205 -5.68 20.08 -11.92
C GLU A 205 -6.62 19.67 -13.06
N GLU A 206 -6.07 19.49 -14.27
CA GLU A 206 -6.82 19.01 -15.44
C GLU A 206 -7.45 17.63 -15.16
N ASP A 207 -6.66 16.68 -14.64
CA ASP A 207 -7.13 15.34 -14.29
C ASP A 207 -8.20 15.37 -13.18
N LEU A 208 -8.13 16.34 -12.26
CA LEU A 208 -9.13 16.51 -11.20
C LEU A 208 -10.46 17.06 -11.72
N ASP A 209 -10.40 17.99 -12.67
CA ASP A 209 -11.60 18.54 -13.32
C ASP A 209 -12.25 17.49 -14.21
N GLU A 210 -11.45 16.71 -14.97
CA GLU A 210 -11.91 15.55 -15.72
C GLU A 210 -12.54 14.49 -14.80
N GLY A 211 -11.90 14.19 -13.66
CA GLY A 211 -12.45 13.28 -12.66
C GLY A 211 -13.84 13.71 -12.17
N ARG A 212 -14.05 15.01 -11.97
CA ARG A 212 -15.36 15.53 -11.58
C ARG A 212 -16.42 15.35 -12.65
N ASP A 213 -16.10 15.59 -13.91
CA ASP A 213 -17.04 15.39 -15.02
C ASP A 213 -17.42 13.91 -15.17
N ILE A 214 -16.47 13.00 -14.93
CA ILE A 214 -16.73 11.55 -14.85
C ILE A 214 -17.69 11.23 -13.70
N VAL A 215 -17.46 11.75 -12.48
CA VAL A 215 -18.36 11.52 -11.33
C VAL A 215 -19.79 11.96 -11.65
N LYS A 216 -19.97 13.16 -12.21
CA LYS A 216 -21.30 13.66 -12.58
C LYS A 216 -21.98 12.77 -13.62
N ALA A 217 -21.24 12.29 -14.61
CA ALA A 217 -21.77 11.40 -15.62
C ALA A 217 -22.19 10.05 -15.01
N LEU A 218 -21.37 9.47 -14.13
CA LEU A 218 -21.67 8.21 -13.45
C LEU A 218 -22.86 8.32 -12.50
N MET A 219 -22.91 9.35 -11.66
CA MET A 219 -24.04 9.59 -10.75
C MET A 219 -25.37 9.73 -11.50
N LYS A 220 -25.39 10.42 -12.66
CA LYS A 220 -26.58 10.57 -13.49
C LYS A 220 -27.08 9.23 -14.07
N HIS A 221 -26.21 8.24 -14.20
CA HIS A 221 -26.57 6.91 -14.70
C HIS A 221 -27.01 5.93 -13.60
N ASP A 222 -26.76 6.24 -12.32
CA ASP A 222 -27.22 5.47 -11.15
C ASP A 222 -28.62 5.89 -10.65
N GLU A 223 -29.15 7.02 -11.15
CA GLU A 223 -30.54 7.47 -10.95
C GLU A 223 -31.53 6.80 -11.91
#